data_AF-A0A0G2FL09-F1
#
_entry.id   AF-A0A0G2FL09-F1
#
_cell.length_a   1.000
_cell.length_b   1.000
_cell.length_c   1.000
_cell.angle_alpha   90.00
_cell.angle_beta   90.00
_cell.angle_gamma   90.00
#
_symmetry.space_group_name_H-M   'P 1'
#
loop_
_entity.id
_entity.type
_entity.pdbx_description
1 polymer ?
#
loop_
_entity_poly.entity_id
_entity_poly.type
_entity_poly.pdbx_seq_one_letter_code
_entity_poly.pdbx_strand_id
1 'polypeptide(L)'
;MKFFISILLLISSASVLAIPTGMPVIRTKGNTSPSTYTGGGTTNNAGQSPSNSTSGGASGNINPSLVPDFGVAQNTNANARQQGSCDGFNAASNAVVNIPCSCPPSRDSFLAALDKNVAAGSVQGETIEFNNDASDQSAATNKQRATAMLVTLQNLNGAGVGCPAASAPNFAVMQQTGVLSSKVFVQ
;
A
#
# COMPACT_ATOMS: atom_id res chain seq x y z
N MET A 1 -9.17 -26.11 -7.95
CA MET A 1 -10.14 -25.82 -6.87
C MET A 1 -10.41 -24.33 -6.92
N LYS A 2 -11.63 -23.95 -7.33
CA LYS A 2 -12.04 -22.57 -7.65
C LYS A 2 -12.60 -21.93 -6.37
N PHE A 3 -11.86 -21.03 -5.74
CA PHE A 3 -12.39 -20.19 -4.65
C PHE A 3 -13.13 -18.99 -5.25
N PHE A 4 -14.37 -19.22 -5.68
CA PHE A 4 -15.34 -18.14 -5.89
C PHE A 4 -15.78 -17.64 -4.52
N ILE A 5 -15.16 -16.59 -3.99
CA ILE A 5 -15.74 -15.83 -2.89
C ILE A 5 -16.59 -14.72 -3.50
N SER A 6 -17.84 -15.11 -3.70
CA SER A 6 -18.99 -14.24 -3.88
C SER A 6 -19.13 -13.34 -2.65
N ILE A 7 -18.76 -12.06 -2.76
CA ILE A 7 -19.19 -11.01 -1.82
C ILE A 7 -19.85 -9.93 -2.66
N LEU A 8 -21.11 -10.20 -2.99
CA LEU A 8 -22.10 -9.21 -3.37
C LEU A 8 -23.25 -9.33 -2.36
N LEU A 9 -23.77 -8.17 -1.94
CA LEU A 9 -24.90 -7.93 -1.03
C LEU A 9 -24.64 -8.06 0.49
N LEU A 10 -24.52 -6.90 1.15
CA LEU A 10 -25.57 -6.38 2.05
C LEU A 10 -25.23 -4.93 2.44
N ILE A 11 -25.64 -3.99 1.58
CA ILE A 11 -25.73 -2.58 1.93
C ILE A 11 -27.06 -2.42 2.68
N SER A 12 -26.99 -2.33 4.00
CA SER A 12 -28.13 -1.94 4.84
C SER A 12 -28.01 -0.48 5.21
N SER A 13 -29.15 0.19 5.14
CA SER A 13 -29.34 1.63 5.04
C SER A 13 -29.17 2.36 6.37
N ALA A 14 -28.56 3.54 6.30
CA ALA A 14 -28.76 4.77 7.08
C ALA A 14 -29.11 4.68 8.59
N SER A 15 -28.23 5.25 9.41
CA SER A 15 -28.63 6.28 10.40
C SER A 15 -27.41 7.15 10.76
N VAL A 16 -27.47 8.40 10.32
CA VAL A 16 -26.57 9.50 10.71
C VAL A 16 -27.08 10.06 12.02
N LEU A 17 -26.27 10.12 13.08
CA LEU A 17 -26.50 11.05 14.18
C LEU A 17 -25.21 11.45 14.92
N ALA A 18 -24.96 12.76 14.83
CA ALA A 18 -24.40 13.68 15.83
C ALA A 18 -22.90 13.61 16.22
N ILE A 19 -22.25 14.73 15.90
CA ILE A 19 -20.94 15.20 16.37
C ILE A 19 -21.16 15.96 17.70
N PRO A 20 -20.24 15.85 18.68
CA PRO A 20 -19.96 16.96 19.58
C PRO A 20 -18.54 17.50 19.40
N THR A 21 -18.50 18.82 19.15
CA THR A 21 -17.33 19.70 19.17
C THR A 21 -16.73 19.81 20.58
N GLY A 22 -15.41 19.69 20.69
CA GLY A 22 -14.72 19.88 21.96
C GLY A 22 -13.20 20.00 21.79
N MET A 23 -12.73 21.23 21.54
CA MET A 23 -11.31 21.59 21.66
C MET A 23 -10.92 21.72 23.14
N PRO A 24 -9.66 21.46 23.48
CA PRO A 24 -8.93 22.48 24.22
C PRO A 24 -7.55 22.82 23.63
N VAL A 25 -7.31 24.13 23.58
CA VAL A 25 -6.04 24.80 23.32
C VAL A 25 -5.08 24.52 24.47
N ILE A 26 -3.86 24.08 24.18
CA ILE A 26 -2.74 24.18 25.12
C ILE A 26 -1.61 24.98 24.47
N ARG A 27 -1.18 25.97 25.23
CA ARG A 27 -0.20 27.01 24.93
C ARG A 27 1.00 26.76 25.84
N THR A 28 2.19 26.58 25.29
CA THR A 28 3.43 26.64 26.09
C THR A 28 4.55 27.33 25.32
N LYS A 29 5.23 28.22 26.05
CA LYS A 29 6.25 29.19 25.63
C LYS A 29 7.67 28.59 25.55
N GLY A 30 8.52 29.26 24.77
CA GLY A 30 9.97 29.43 25.00
C GLY A 30 10.86 28.41 24.28
N ASN A 31 12.06 28.72 23.79
CA ASN A 31 12.83 29.95 23.72
C ASN A 31 13.98 29.73 22.69
N THR A 32 14.42 30.82 22.05
CA THR A 32 15.65 31.09 21.27
C THR A 32 16.90 30.22 21.54
N SER A 33 17.55 29.59 20.53
CA SER A 33 18.62 30.09 19.59
C SER A 33 20.06 29.78 20.08
N PRO A 34 21.17 29.83 19.30
CA PRO A 34 21.50 29.33 17.95
C PRO A 34 22.72 28.37 17.96
N SER A 35 23.07 27.73 16.84
CA SER A 35 24.46 27.29 16.60
C SER A 35 24.81 27.33 15.11
N THR A 36 25.74 28.23 14.83
CA THR A 36 26.52 28.45 13.61
C THR A 36 27.44 27.26 13.32
N TYR A 37 27.47 26.79 12.07
CA TYR A 37 28.67 26.18 11.51
C TYR A 37 28.94 26.77 10.13
N THR A 38 30.10 27.42 10.03
CA THR A 38 30.65 28.05 8.84
C THR A 38 31.82 27.20 8.36
N GLY A 39 31.82 26.83 7.07
CA GLY A 39 32.96 26.19 6.40
C GLY A 39 32.68 26.09 4.91
N GLY A 40 33.29 26.97 4.12
CA GLY A 40 33.08 27.12 2.68
C GLY A 40 34.16 26.50 1.78
N GLY A 41 33.91 26.62 0.47
CA GLY A 41 34.77 26.26 -0.67
C GLY A 41 34.01 25.41 -1.71
N THR A 42 33.21 25.94 -2.65
CA THR A 42 33.55 26.46 -4.01
C THR A 42 34.43 25.47 -4.81
N THR A 43 34.09 24.93 -5.99
CA THR A 43 33.73 25.56 -7.29
C THR A 43 33.22 24.54 -8.34
N ASN A 44 32.24 24.96 -9.16
CA ASN A 44 32.01 24.75 -10.63
C ASN A 44 31.95 23.29 -11.18
N ASN A 45 31.13 22.89 -12.16
CA ASN A 45 30.45 23.57 -13.25
C ASN A 45 29.40 22.61 -13.88
N ALA A 46 28.39 23.19 -14.52
CA ALA A 46 27.64 22.69 -15.67
C ALA A 46 26.93 21.31 -15.63
N GLY A 47 25.59 21.39 -15.60
CA GLY A 47 24.78 20.84 -16.69
C GLY A 47 24.36 19.37 -16.60
N GLN A 48 23.24 19.12 -15.92
CA GLN A 48 22.18 18.29 -16.49
C GLN A 48 20.86 18.54 -15.76
N SER A 49 19.96 19.22 -16.47
CA SER A 49 18.54 19.22 -16.17
C SER A 49 17.99 17.82 -16.51
N PRO A 50 17.35 17.09 -15.58
CA PRO A 50 16.49 16.01 -15.99
C PRO A 50 15.18 16.63 -16.43
N SER A 51 15.01 16.66 -17.75
CA SER A 51 13.79 17.03 -18.45
C SER A 51 12.55 16.47 -17.78
N ASN A 52 11.57 17.35 -17.63
CA ASN A 52 10.17 17.03 -17.45
C ASN A 52 9.69 16.18 -18.63
N SER A 53 9.75 14.85 -18.49
CA SER A 53 9.21 13.91 -19.47
C SER A 53 7.76 13.62 -19.13
N THR A 54 6.87 14.48 -19.63
CA THR A 54 5.48 14.10 -19.87
C THR A 54 5.46 13.19 -21.10
N SER A 55 5.41 11.86 -20.89
CA SER A 55 5.09 10.89 -21.94
C SER A 55 3.73 10.28 -21.66
N GLY A 56 2.75 10.65 -22.47
CA GLY A 56 1.45 9.99 -22.49
C GLY A 56 1.55 8.62 -23.17
N GLY A 57 1.00 7.60 -22.49
CA GLY A 57 0.18 6.56 -23.11
C GLY A 57 0.88 5.37 -23.79
N ALA A 58 1.56 4.53 -23.02
CA ALA A 58 1.55 3.05 -23.10
C ALA A 58 2.33 2.48 -21.90
N SER A 59 1.85 1.37 -21.34
CA SER A 59 2.29 0.65 -20.14
C SER A 59 3.81 0.65 -19.90
N GLY A 60 4.25 0.96 -18.68
CA GLY A 60 5.63 0.64 -18.30
C GLY A 60 6.22 1.26 -17.04
N ASN A 61 5.47 1.98 -16.20
CA ASN A 61 5.90 2.27 -14.83
C ASN A 61 4.67 2.52 -13.95
N ILE A 62 4.39 1.59 -13.03
CA ILE A 62 3.44 1.81 -11.94
C ILE A 62 3.85 3.07 -11.16
N ASN A 63 2.92 4.02 -10.98
CA ASN A 63 3.14 5.17 -10.13
C ASN A 63 3.15 4.71 -8.65
N PRO A 64 4.29 4.77 -7.95
CA PRO A 64 4.39 4.24 -6.59
C PRO A 64 3.53 4.99 -5.57
N SER A 65 3.07 6.22 -5.87
CA SER A 65 2.16 6.96 -4.99
C SER A 65 0.74 6.38 -4.96
N LEU A 66 0.38 5.55 -5.94
CA LEU A 66 -0.93 4.88 -6.03
C LEU A 66 -0.95 3.51 -5.36
N VAL A 67 0.22 3.05 -4.90
CA VAL A 67 0.40 1.81 -4.18
C VAL A 67 0.60 2.17 -2.71
N PRO A 68 -0.31 1.86 -1.79
CA PRO A 68 -0.07 2.06 -0.37
C PRO A 68 1.18 1.35 0.16
N ASP A 69 1.68 1.73 1.32
CA ASP A 69 2.55 0.84 2.10
C ASP A 69 1.76 -0.39 2.55
N PHE A 70 2.45 -1.51 2.80
CA PHE A 70 1.77 -2.75 3.18
C PHE A 70 0.98 -2.60 4.50
N GLY A 71 1.50 -1.81 5.45
CA GLY A 71 0.91 -1.65 6.78
C GLY A 71 1.30 -2.74 7.79
N VAL A 72 2.17 -3.67 7.37
CA VAL A 72 2.88 -4.66 8.18
C VAL A 72 4.35 -4.61 7.77
N ALA A 73 5.28 -4.71 8.72
CA ALA A 73 6.70 -4.86 8.41
C ALA A 73 7.08 -6.33 8.24
N GLN A 74 7.99 -6.62 7.30
CA GLN A 74 8.54 -7.97 7.16
C GLN A 74 9.32 -8.29 8.43
N ASN A 75 9.19 -9.51 8.94
CA ASN A 75 10.02 -9.94 10.06
C ASN A 75 9.32 -9.83 11.42
N THR A 76 8.18 -9.12 11.49
CA THR A 76 7.64 -8.63 12.77
C THR A 76 7.22 -9.76 13.69
N ASN A 77 7.69 -9.70 14.94
CA ASN A 77 7.40 -10.67 16.02
C ASN A 77 7.61 -12.14 15.60
N ALA A 78 8.68 -12.42 14.86
CA ALA A 78 9.02 -13.77 14.43
C ALA A 78 9.03 -14.78 15.60
N ASN A 79 8.33 -15.89 15.41
CA ASN A 79 8.15 -16.99 16.37
C ASN A 79 7.41 -16.63 17.67
N ALA A 80 6.87 -15.41 17.82
CA ALA A 80 6.24 -14.98 19.06
C ALA A 80 4.89 -15.67 19.32
N ARG A 81 4.06 -15.82 18.27
CA ARG A 81 2.74 -16.47 18.37
C ARG A 81 2.77 -17.94 17.95
N GLN A 82 3.62 -18.26 16.98
CA GLN A 82 3.77 -19.61 16.45
C GLN A 82 5.18 -19.75 15.85
N GLN A 83 5.87 -20.84 16.18
CA GLN A 83 7.16 -21.16 15.59
C GLN A 83 7.07 -21.19 14.05
N GLY A 84 7.98 -20.50 13.39
CA GLY A 84 8.03 -20.35 11.93
C GLY A 84 7.05 -19.32 11.35
N SER A 85 6.42 -18.48 12.18
CA SER A 85 5.46 -17.46 11.74
C SER A 85 5.81 -16.07 12.26
N CYS A 86 5.30 -15.05 11.56
CA CYS A 86 5.40 -13.65 11.93
C CYS A 86 3.99 -13.05 12.06
N ASP A 87 3.90 -11.85 12.63
CA ASP A 87 2.63 -11.15 12.79
C ASP A 87 2.24 -10.42 11.50
N GLY A 88 1.04 -10.72 11.00
CA GLY A 88 0.32 -9.92 10.01
C GLY A 88 -1.00 -9.42 10.58
N PHE A 89 -1.82 -8.79 9.75
CA PHE A 89 -3.08 -8.20 10.18
C PHE A 89 -4.23 -8.49 9.22
N ASN A 90 -5.30 -9.06 9.73
CA ASN A 90 -6.54 -9.22 8.99
C ASN A 90 -7.43 -7.99 9.22
N ALA A 91 -7.56 -7.15 8.18
CA ALA A 91 -8.38 -5.93 8.24
C ALA A 91 -9.89 -6.20 8.38
N ALA A 92 -10.39 -7.33 7.88
CA ALA A 92 -11.82 -7.66 7.96
C ALA A 92 -12.24 -8.11 9.37
N SER A 93 -11.38 -8.87 10.05
CA SER A 93 -11.61 -9.30 11.44
C SER A 93 -10.97 -8.39 12.49
N ASN A 94 -10.26 -7.34 12.05
CA ASN A 94 -9.51 -6.39 12.89
C ASN A 94 -8.61 -7.09 13.94
N ALA A 95 -7.83 -8.09 13.49
CA ALA A 95 -7.04 -8.94 14.37
C ALA A 95 -5.66 -9.25 13.80
N VAL A 96 -4.67 -9.43 14.69
CA VAL A 96 -3.35 -9.98 14.36
C VAL A 96 -3.48 -11.46 14.00
N VAL A 97 -2.85 -11.87 12.91
CA VAL A 97 -2.85 -13.25 12.40
C VAL A 97 -1.45 -13.69 12.01
N ASN A 98 -1.21 -15.00 11.95
CA ASN A 98 0.09 -15.52 11.55
C ASN A 98 0.27 -15.42 10.02
N ILE A 99 1.43 -14.93 9.58
CA ILE A 99 1.87 -14.90 8.17
C ILE A 99 3.26 -15.52 8.02
N PRO A 100 3.69 -15.92 6.81
CA PRO A 100 5.08 -16.28 6.55
C PRO A 100 6.02 -15.11 6.85
N CYS A 101 7.15 -15.37 7.50
CA CYS A 101 8.12 -14.31 7.85
C CYS A 101 8.82 -13.65 6.65
N SER A 102 8.77 -14.27 5.48
CA SER A 102 9.19 -13.65 4.22
C SER A 102 8.20 -12.60 3.69
N CYS A 103 7.05 -12.43 4.34
CA CYS A 103 6.01 -11.50 3.96
C CYS A 103 5.91 -10.30 4.93
N PRO A 104 5.61 -9.09 4.42
CA PRO A 104 5.54 -8.73 3.00
C PRO A 104 6.89 -8.82 2.26
N PRO A 105 6.90 -8.85 0.91
CA PRO A 105 8.14 -8.70 0.14
C PRO A 105 8.74 -7.29 0.31
N SER A 106 9.92 -7.06 -0.24
CA SER A 106 10.42 -5.68 -0.38
C SER A 106 9.48 -4.88 -1.29
N ARG A 107 9.36 -3.57 -1.02
CA ARG A 107 8.48 -2.69 -1.80
C ARG A 107 8.89 -2.63 -3.27
N ASP A 108 10.19 -2.55 -3.56
CA ASP A 108 10.70 -2.50 -4.92
C ASP A 108 10.44 -3.80 -5.69
N SER A 109 10.65 -4.96 -5.05
CA SER A 109 10.33 -6.25 -5.68
C SER A 109 8.84 -6.40 -5.97
N PHE A 110 7.99 -5.86 -5.11
CA PHE A 110 6.54 -5.89 -5.33
C PHE A 110 6.13 -4.97 -6.49
N LEU A 111 6.66 -3.75 -6.55
CA LEU A 111 6.37 -2.81 -7.64
C LEU A 111 6.82 -3.37 -8.99
N ALA A 112 7.99 -4.01 -9.06
CA ALA A 112 8.46 -4.67 -10.27
C ALA A 112 7.55 -5.84 -10.71
N ALA A 113 7.07 -6.64 -9.75
CA ALA A 113 6.11 -7.71 -10.05
C ALA A 113 4.75 -7.18 -10.51
N LEU A 114 4.27 -6.09 -9.88
CA LEU A 114 3.01 -5.45 -10.23
C LEU A 114 3.07 -4.85 -11.64
N ASP A 115 4.16 -4.17 -11.98
CA ASP A 115 4.37 -3.62 -13.32
C ASP A 115 4.34 -4.71 -14.39
N LYS A 116 5.10 -5.80 -14.18
CA LYS A 116 5.09 -6.97 -15.08
C LYS A 116 3.69 -7.56 -15.26
N ASN A 117 2.96 -7.74 -14.16
CA ASN A 117 1.64 -8.36 -14.19
C ASN A 117 0.60 -7.46 -14.86
N VAL A 118 0.65 -6.15 -14.63
CA VAL A 118 -0.22 -5.16 -15.28
C VAL A 118 0.07 -5.10 -16.78
N ALA A 119 1.34 -5.13 -17.18
CA ALA A 119 1.73 -5.21 -18.59
C ALA A 119 1.23 -6.51 -19.27
N ALA A 120 1.17 -7.62 -18.53
CA ALA A 120 0.61 -8.88 -19.00
C ALA A 120 -0.94 -8.87 -19.06
N GLY A 121 -1.60 -7.93 -18.38
CA GLY A 121 -3.07 -7.80 -18.29
C GLY A 121 -3.76 -8.95 -17.55
N SER A 122 -3.02 -9.96 -17.09
CA SER A 122 -3.56 -11.08 -16.33
C SER A 122 -2.49 -11.79 -15.50
N VAL A 123 -2.92 -12.40 -14.40
CA VAL A 123 -2.07 -13.22 -13.51
C VAL A 123 -2.80 -14.53 -13.29
N GLN A 124 -2.21 -15.63 -13.72
CA GLN A 124 -2.81 -16.97 -13.55
C GLN A 124 -4.23 -17.12 -14.12
N GLY A 125 -4.55 -16.38 -15.20
CA GLY A 125 -5.86 -16.39 -15.84
C GLY A 125 -6.89 -15.44 -15.22
N GLU A 126 -6.51 -14.70 -14.16
CA GLU A 126 -7.30 -13.59 -13.63
C GLU A 126 -6.88 -12.30 -14.32
N THR A 127 -7.80 -11.65 -15.03
CA THR A 127 -7.56 -10.33 -15.63
C THR A 127 -7.34 -9.31 -14.53
N ILE A 128 -6.29 -8.51 -14.68
CA ILE A 128 -6.03 -7.39 -13.78
C ILE A 128 -5.90 -6.09 -14.58
N GLU A 129 -6.38 -5.00 -13.97
CA GLU A 129 -6.27 -3.66 -14.51
C GLU A 129 -5.71 -2.72 -13.44
N PHE A 130 -4.85 -1.79 -13.86
CA PHE A 130 -4.30 -0.78 -12.98
C PHE A 130 -4.28 0.56 -13.70
N ASN A 131 -5.21 1.45 -13.32
CA ASN A 131 -5.21 2.82 -13.83
C ASN A 131 -4.06 3.60 -13.18
N ASN A 132 -3.12 4.09 -13.99
CA ASN A 132 -1.95 4.83 -13.51
C ASN A 132 -2.19 6.34 -13.33
N ASP A 133 -3.39 6.85 -13.62
CA ASP A 133 -3.73 8.26 -13.48
C ASP A 133 -3.92 8.65 -12.01
N ALA A 134 -2.97 9.42 -11.47
CA ALA A 134 -3.03 9.85 -10.08
C ALA A 134 -4.13 10.89 -9.78
N SER A 135 -4.72 11.51 -10.80
CA SER A 135 -5.86 12.41 -10.62
C SER A 135 -7.17 11.65 -10.40
N ASP A 136 -7.28 10.41 -10.89
CA ASP A 136 -8.42 9.54 -10.61
C ASP A 136 -8.23 8.83 -9.27
N GLN A 137 -8.88 9.39 -8.25
CA GLN A 137 -8.95 8.85 -6.89
C GLN A 137 -10.33 8.29 -6.55
N SER A 138 -11.12 7.95 -7.57
CA SER A 138 -12.44 7.40 -7.34
C SER A 138 -12.36 6.06 -6.59
N ALA A 139 -13.38 5.78 -5.77
CA ALA A 139 -13.43 4.53 -5.02
C ALA A 139 -13.41 3.31 -5.96
N ALA A 140 -14.03 3.40 -7.15
CA ALA A 140 -14.02 2.32 -8.14
C ALA A 140 -12.60 2.05 -8.66
N THR A 141 -11.88 3.09 -9.10
CA THR A 141 -10.51 2.97 -9.61
C THR A 141 -9.55 2.44 -8.55
N ASN A 142 -9.68 2.93 -7.31
CA ASN A 142 -8.85 2.46 -6.22
C ASN A 142 -9.12 0.99 -5.84
N LYS A 143 -10.37 0.53 -5.95
CA LYS A 143 -10.68 -0.90 -5.79
C LYS A 143 -10.05 -1.76 -6.88
N GLN A 144 -10.06 -1.30 -8.14
CA GLN A 144 -9.39 -2.01 -9.24
C GLN A 144 -7.88 -2.10 -9.01
N ARG A 145 -7.23 -0.99 -8.66
CA ARG A 145 -5.80 -0.98 -8.27
C ARG A 145 -5.52 -1.97 -7.15
N ALA A 146 -6.34 -1.96 -6.10
CA ALA A 146 -6.19 -2.86 -4.96
C ALA A 146 -6.36 -4.33 -5.33
N THR A 147 -7.29 -4.66 -6.23
CA THR A 147 -7.41 -6.00 -6.79
C THR A 147 -6.14 -6.41 -7.53
N ALA A 148 -5.62 -5.59 -8.44
CA ALA A 148 -4.36 -5.89 -9.13
C ALA A 148 -3.17 -6.09 -8.17
N MET A 149 -3.09 -5.26 -7.12
CA MET A 149 -2.08 -5.38 -6.06
C MET A 149 -2.20 -6.69 -5.28
N LEU A 150 -3.41 -7.07 -4.85
CA LEU A 150 -3.64 -8.30 -4.08
C LEU A 150 -3.44 -9.56 -4.92
N VAL A 151 -3.90 -9.57 -6.17
CA VAL A 151 -3.69 -10.68 -7.11
C VAL A 151 -2.20 -10.86 -7.37
N THR A 152 -1.46 -9.77 -7.58
CA THR A 152 0.01 -9.81 -7.72
C THR A 152 0.65 -10.36 -6.45
N LEU A 153 0.29 -9.84 -5.27
CA LEU A 153 0.86 -10.24 -3.98
C LEU A 153 0.70 -11.74 -3.72
N GLN A 154 -0.48 -12.29 -4.02
CA GLN A 154 -0.83 -13.70 -3.80
C GLN A 154 -0.17 -14.65 -4.81
N ASN A 155 0.35 -14.13 -5.93
CA ASN A 155 0.93 -14.92 -7.01
C ASN A 155 2.39 -14.58 -7.32
N LEU A 156 3.11 -13.93 -6.39
CA LEU A 156 4.49 -13.46 -6.58
C LEU A 156 5.46 -14.54 -7.08
N ASN A 157 5.27 -15.79 -6.65
CA ASN A 157 6.14 -16.93 -6.99
C ASN A 157 5.38 -18.04 -7.74
N GLY A 158 4.28 -17.70 -8.40
CA GLY A 158 3.42 -18.64 -9.11
C GLY A 158 2.02 -18.79 -8.48
N ALA A 159 1.22 -19.72 -9.02
CA ALA A 159 -0.21 -19.84 -8.71
C ALA A 159 -0.50 -20.03 -7.22
N GLY A 160 -1.05 -19.00 -6.56
CA GLY A 160 -1.34 -19.01 -5.13
C GLY A 160 -0.11 -19.13 -4.23
N VAL A 161 1.10 -18.98 -4.79
CA VAL A 161 2.37 -19.04 -4.06
C VAL A 161 2.89 -17.61 -3.92
N GLY A 162 2.37 -16.92 -2.92
CA GLY A 162 2.73 -15.54 -2.63
C GLY A 162 2.44 -15.18 -1.19
N CYS A 163 2.36 -13.88 -0.92
CA CYS A 163 2.03 -13.40 0.41
C CYS A 163 0.52 -13.30 0.60
N PRO A 164 -0.01 -13.72 1.76
CA PRO A 164 -1.43 -13.54 2.06
C PRO A 164 -1.74 -12.05 2.19
N ALA A 165 -3.00 -11.67 1.93
CA ALA A 165 -3.48 -10.28 2.07
C ALA A 165 -3.21 -9.69 3.47
N ALA A 166 -3.15 -10.54 4.50
CA ALA A 166 -2.79 -10.12 5.87
C ALA A 166 -1.37 -9.55 6.00
N SER A 167 -0.50 -9.77 5.01
CA SER A 167 0.83 -9.15 4.93
C SER A 167 0.77 -7.73 4.36
N ALA A 168 -0.37 -7.32 3.79
CA ALA A 168 -0.60 -6.01 3.20
C ALA A 168 -2.03 -5.49 3.51
N PRO A 169 -2.41 -5.33 4.79
CA PRO A 169 -3.74 -4.89 5.18
C PRO A 169 -4.22 -3.59 4.53
N ASN A 170 -3.32 -2.65 4.19
CA ASN A 170 -3.72 -1.44 3.47
C ASN A 170 -4.29 -1.73 2.07
N PHE A 171 -3.81 -2.77 1.39
CA PHE A 171 -4.39 -3.18 0.10
C PHE A 171 -5.79 -3.77 0.29
N ALA A 172 -5.99 -4.59 1.32
CA ALA A 172 -7.29 -5.14 1.65
C ALA A 172 -8.31 -4.03 2.01
N VAL A 173 -7.89 -3.03 2.79
CA VAL A 173 -8.72 -1.86 3.12
C VAL A 173 -9.07 -1.07 1.86
N MET A 174 -8.11 -0.82 0.98
CA MET A 174 -8.34 -0.12 -0.28
C MET A 174 -9.29 -0.90 -1.21
N GLN A 175 -9.20 -2.24 -1.25
CA GLN A 175 -10.12 -3.07 -2.02
C GLN A 175 -11.57 -3.02 -1.48
N GLN A 176 -11.73 -2.89 -0.16
CA GLN A 176 -13.05 -2.82 0.46
C GLN A 176 -13.67 -1.43 0.35
N THR A 177 -12.87 -0.39 0.59
CA THR A 177 -13.35 0.99 0.77
C THR A 177 -13.13 1.89 -0.44
N GLY A 178 -12.14 1.58 -1.29
CA GLY A 178 -11.67 2.48 -2.35
C GLY A 178 -10.82 3.65 -1.84
N VAL A 179 -10.41 3.63 -0.57
CA VAL A 179 -9.59 4.69 0.04
C VAL A 179 -8.15 4.20 0.19
N LEU A 180 -7.19 5.01 -0.27
CA LEU A 180 -5.77 4.82 0.00
C LEU A 180 -5.49 4.98 1.50
N SER A 181 -4.93 3.95 2.13
CA SER A 181 -4.59 3.94 3.55
C SER A 181 -3.08 3.81 3.72
N SER A 182 -2.46 4.66 4.55
CA SER A 182 -1.06 4.51 4.96
C SER A 182 -0.94 4.08 6.42
N LYS A 183 -1.97 3.38 6.93
CA LYS A 183 -2.02 2.95 8.32
C LYS A 183 -0.99 1.85 8.57
N VAL A 184 -0.27 1.98 9.68
CA VAL A 184 0.47 0.87 10.28
C VAL A 184 -0.47 0.06 11.15
N PHE A 185 -0.49 -1.26 10.96
CA PHE A 185 -1.24 -2.21 11.77
C PHE A 185 -0.35 -2.99 12.72
N VAL A 186 0.82 -3.43 12.24
CA VAL A 186 1.80 -4.20 13.01
C VAL A 186 3.20 -3.79 12.53
N GLN A 187 4.11 -3.49 13.45
CA GLN A 187 5.51 -3.15 13.15
C GLN A 187 6.41 -3.59 14.31
#